data_AF-A0A534N4U9-F1
#
_entry.id   AF-A0A534N4U9-F1
#
_cell.length_a   1.000
_cell.length_b   1.000
_cell.length_c   1.000
_cell.angle_alpha   90.00
_cell.angle_beta   90.00
_cell.angle_gamma   90.00
#
_symmetry.space_group_name_H-M   'P 1'
#
loop_
_entity.id
_entity.type
_entity.pdbx_description
1 polymer ?
#
loop_
_entity_poly.entity_id
_entity_poly.type
_entity_poly.pdbx_seq_one_letter_code
_entity_poly.pdbx_strand_id
1 'polypeptide(L)' 'MCLDSRGITVASDFEREIERGIRLIAQNPLRWPRFDKERRRLIVRKFPYSIVYEIIDDEIVILAIA' A
#
# COMPACT_ATOMS: atom_id res chain seq x y z
N MET A 1 31.18 9.36 -3.27
CA MET A 1 30.05 8.53 -3.73
C MET A 1 28.80 9.38 -3.60
N CYS A 2 28.45 10.13 -4.65
CA CYS A 2 27.29 11.03 -4.62
C CYS A 2 26.04 10.19 -4.88
N LEU A 3 25.33 9.78 -3.83
CA LEU A 3 23.96 9.30 -4.00
C LEU A 3 23.13 10.50 -4.47
N ASP A 4 22.51 10.37 -5.64
CA ASP A 4 21.62 11.39 -6.20
C ASP A 4 20.51 11.71 -5.17
N SER A 5 20.54 12.92 -4.61
CA SER A 5 19.63 13.39 -3.56
C SER A 5 18.15 13.31 -3.98
N ARG A 6 17.88 13.32 -5.29
CA ARG A 6 16.53 13.16 -5.84
C ARG A 6 16.01 11.74 -5.67
N GLY A 7 16.85 10.74 -5.94
CA GLY A 7 16.49 9.33 -5.78
C GLY A 7 16.14 8.97 -4.34
N ILE A 8 16.90 9.48 -3.37
CA ILE A 8 16.65 9.27 -1.93
C ILE A 8 15.30 9.86 -1.51
N THR A 9 14.99 11.08 -1.96
CA THR A 9 13.73 11.75 -1.63
C THR A 9 12.53 10.97 -2.18
N VAL A 10 12.60 10.51 -3.44
CA VAL A 10 11.51 9.71 -4.04
C VAL A 10 11.33 8.38 -3.33
N ALA A 11 12.42 7.71 -2.94
CA ALA A 11 12.35 6.46 -2.18
C ALA A 11 11.68 6.65 -0.81
N SER A 12 12.08 7.69 -0.07
CA SER A 12 11.47 8.02 1.24
C SER A 12 9.99 8.42 1.09
N ASP A 13 9.64 9.12 0.01
CA ASP A 13 8.26 9.46 -0.30
C ASP A 13 7.40 8.22 -0.61
N PHE A 14 7.97 7.25 -1.33
CA PHE A 14 7.32 5.99 -1.61
C PHE A 14 7.06 5.19 -0.33
N GLU A 15 8.09 4.98 0.49
CA GLU A 15 7.98 4.28 1.78
C GLU A 15 6.89 4.90 2.66
N ARG A 16 6.89 6.23 2.78
CA ARG A 16 5.90 6.96 3.59
C ARG A 16 4.47 6.79 3.07
N GLU A 17 4.25 6.78 1.76
CA GLU A 17 2.90 6.57 1.19
C GLU A 17 2.47 5.09 1.29
N ILE A 18 3.39 4.12 1.26
CA ILE A 18 3.10 2.71 1.57
C ILE A 18 2.65 2.54 3.01
N GLU A 19 3.43 3.04 3.97
CA GLU A 19 3.05 2.98 5.39
C GLU A 19 1.70 3.66 5.66
N ARG A 20 1.47 4.81 5.01
CA ARG A 20 0.19 5.51 5.11
C ARG A 20 -0.95 4.63 4.58
N GLY A 21 -0.74 3.95 3.46
CA GLY A 21 -1.69 2.99 2.90
C GLY A 21 -2.01 1.85 3.87
N ILE A 22 -0.98 1.22 4.46
CA ILE A 22 -1.15 0.14 5.44
C ILE A 22 -1.93 0.62 6.67
N ARG A 23 -1.59 1.79 7.24
CA ARG A 23 -2.33 2.38 8.37
C ARG A 23 -3.80 2.63 8.04
N LEU A 24 -4.09 3.11 6.83
CA LEU A 24 -5.45 3.36 6.37
C LEU A 24 -6.24 2.05 6.18
N ILE A 25 -5.60 0.99 5.68
CA ILE A 25 -6.19 -0.35 5.59
C ILE A 25 -6.49 -0.89 6.99
N ALA A 26 -5.54 -0.81 7.93
CA ALA A 26 -5.74 -1.27 9.30
C ALA A 26 -6.91 -0.56 10.02
N GLN A 27 -7.07 0.76 9.81
CA GLN A 27 -8.15 1.53 10.43
C GLN A 27 -9.54 1.20 9.86
N ASN A 28 -9.63 0.80 8.60
CA ASN A 28 -10.90 0.50 7.96
C ASN A 28 -10.71 -0.50 6.80
N PRO A 29 -10.53 -1.79 7.11
CA PRO A 29 -10.10 -2.78 6.11
C PRO A 29 -11.19 -3.08 5.07
N LEU A 30 -12.44 -2.73 5.35
CA LEU A 30 -13.57 -2.89 4.43
C LEU A 30 -13.80 -1.67 3.51
N ARG A 31 -13.07 -0.56 3.70
CA ARG A 31 -13.26 0.69 2.96
C ARG A 31 -13.04 0.55 1.45
N TRP A 32 -12.03 -0.21 1.02
CA TRP A 32 -11.74 -0.40 -0.40
C TRP A 32 -12.58 -1.53 -0.97
N PRO A 33 -13.23 -1.35 -2.13
CA PRO A 33 -14.03 -2.40 -2.74
C PRO A 33 -13.17 -3.61 -3.09
N ARG A 34 -13.80 -4.79 -3.06
CA ARG A 34 -13.16 -5.97 -3.62
C ARG A 34 -13.07 -5.83 -5.13
N PHE A 35 -11.95 -6.23 -5.72
CA PHE A 35 -11.80 -6.29 -7.18
C PHE A 35 -11.92 -7.71 -7.72
N ASP A 36 -11.96 -8.71 -6.83
CA ASP A 36 -12.39 -10.08 -7.10
C ASP A 36 -13.09 -10.67 -5.86
N LYS A 37 -13.12 -12.01 -5.72
CA LYS A 37 -13.84 -12.69 -4.64
C LYS A 37 -13.39 -12.27 -3.24
N GLU A 38 -12.08 -12.24 -3.01
CA GLU A 38 -11.51 -12.08 -1.67
C GLU A 38 -10.66 -10.81 -1.52
N ARG A 39 -10.04 -10.36 -2.63
CA ARG A 39 -8.99 -9.35 -2.56
C ARG A 39 -9.52 -7.93 -2.73
N ARG A 40 -8.91 -7.04 -1.98
CA ARG A 40 -9.11 -5.59 -2.00
C ARG A 40 -7.81 -4.91 -2.41
N ARG A 41 -7.92 -3.73 -3.01
CA ARG A 41 -6.74 -2.93 -3.38
C ARG A 41 -6.88 -1.47 -3.00
N LEU A 42 -5.79 -0.92 -2.49
CA LEU A 42 -5.59 0.51 -2.28
C LEU A 42 -4.59 1.02 -3.31
N ILE A 43 -4.96 2.02 -4.12
CA ILE A 43 -4.01 2.70 -5.01
C ILE A 43 -3.14 3.64 -4.16
N VAL A 44 -1.83 3.45 -4.23
CA VAL A 44 -0.85 4.24 -3.48
C VAL A 44 -0.87 5.67 -4.01
N ARG A 45 -0.99 6.65 -3.12
CA ARG A 45 -1.07 8.04 -3.56
C ARG A 45 0.28 8.47 -4.14
N LYS A 46 0.27 9.22 -5.25
CA LYS A 46 1.45 9.75 -5.97
C LYS A 46 2.30 8.71 -6.70
N PHE A 47 1.98 7.42 -6.61
CA PHE A 47 2.76 6.35 -7.22
C PHE A 47 1.84 5.40 -7.98
N PRO A 48 2.27 4.86 -9.14
CA PRO A 48 1.46 3.96 -9.95
C PRO A 48 1.46 2.52 -9.39
N TYR A 49 1.36 2.37 -8.08
CA TYR A 49 1.38 1.08 -7.37
C TYR A 49 0.08 0.90 -6.58
N SER A 50 -0.26 -0.34 -6.28
CA SER A 50 -1.38 -0.74 -5.44
C SER A 50 -0.91 -1.66 -4.32
N ILE A 51 -1.50 -1.51 -3.14
CA ILE A 51 -1.40 -2.47 -2.05
C ILE A 51 -2.57 -3.44 -2.20
N VAL A 52 -2.29 -4.71 -2.48
CA VAL A 52 -3.28 -5.78 -2.59
C VAL A 52 -3.33 -6.53 -1.26
N TYR A 53 -4.52 -6.69 -0.70
CA TYR A 53 -4.70 -7.33 0.59
C TYR A 53 -6.02 -8.13 0.66
N GLU A 54 -6.07 -9.03 1.63
CA GLU A 54 -7.22 -9.84 1.99
C GLU A 54 -7.46 -9.76 3.51
N ILE A 55 -8.67 -10.10 3.95
CA ILE A 55 -9.00 -10.25 5.37
C ILE A 55 -9.26 -11.75 5.60
N ILE A 56 -8.41 -12.41 6.36
CA ILE A 56 -8.47 -13.86 6.64
C ILE A 56 -8.47 -14.03 8.16
N ASP A 57 -9.49 -14.70 8.71
CA ASP A 57 -9.61 -14.94 10.16
C ASP A 57 -9.39 -13.67 11.02
N ASP A 58 -10.04 -12.57 10.63
CA ASP A 58 -9.92 -11.22 11.22
C ASP A 58 -8.53 -10.54 11.10
N GLU A 59 -7.59 -11.17 10.40
CA GLU A 59 -6.27 -10.61 10.11
C GLU A 59 -6.21 -9.98 8.72
N ILE A 60 -5.42 -8.91 8.58
CA ILE A 60 -5.17 -8.25 7.30
C ILE A 60 -3.88 -8.80 6.70
N VAL A 61 -3.99 -9.51 5.59
CA VAL A 61 -2.83 -10.09 4.89
C VAL A 61 -2.51 -9.26 3.67
N ILE A 62 -1.33 -8.62 3.66
CA ILE A 62 -0.82 -7.92 2.48
C ILE A 62 -0.19 -8.95 1.53
N LEU A 63 -0.76 -9.09 0.34
CA LEU A 63 -0.34 -10.08 -0.65
C LEU A 63 0.71 -9.52 -1.62
N ALA A 64 0.59 -8.24 -1.98
CA ALA A 64 1.50 -7.60 -2.94
C ALA A 64 1.51 -6.07 -2.84
N ILE A 65 2.63 -5.50 -3.30
CA ILE A 65 2.74 -4.09 -3.71
C ILE A 65 3.18 -4.11 -5.17
N ALA A 66 2.29 -3.69 -6.09
CA ALA A 66 2.48 -3.85 -7.54
C ALA A 66 1.84 -2.74 -8.36
#